data_AF-A0A7K2M118-F1
#
_entry.id   AF-A0A7K2M118-F1
#
_cell.length_a   1.000
_cell.length_b   1.000
_cell.length_c   1.000
_cell.angle_alpha   90.00
_cell.angle_beta   90.00
_cell.angle_gamma   90.00
#
_symmetry.space_group_name_H-M   'P 1'
#
loop_
_entity.id
_entity.type
_entity.pdbx_description
1 polymer ?
#
loop_
_entity_poly.entity_id
_entity_poly.type
_entity_poly.pdbx_seq_one_letter_code
_entity_poly.pdbx_strand_id
1 'polypeptide(L)'
;LPAAAPDKAAIGVAFDALPGDADRLVLVAAVDPEVNPDADLSGFTDAHIRLLDARLAELGRLDVSDGRPGETALVLGSFRRRAGGDWDFVLGGRGYPGGLAELVRDFGIEVE
;
A
#
# COMPACT_ATOMS: atom_id res chain seq x y z
N LEU A 1 -4.17 8.28 -12.84
CA LEU A 1 -5.49 7.66 -13.11
C LEU A 1 -6.43 8.09 -12.00
N PRO A 2 -7.63 8.61 -12.29
CA PRO A 2 -8.62 8.88 -11.25
C PRO A 2 -9.16 7.55 -10.69
N ALA A 3 -9.45 7.51 -9.39
CA ALA A 3 -10.16 6.37 -8.81
C ALA A 3 -11.59 6.31 -9.37
N ALA A 4 -12.05 5.12 -9.74
CA ALA A 4 -13.42 4.90 -10.19
C ALA A 4 -14.22 4.27 -9.04
N ALA A 5 -15.43 4.77 -8.78
CA ALA A 5 -16.29 4.17 -7.76
C ALA A 5 -16.45 2.66 -8.02
N PRO A 6 -16.33 1.79 -7.00
CA PRO A 6 -16.31 2.08 -5.56
C PRO A 6 -14.93 2.40 -4.96
N ASP A 7 -13.86 2.40 -5.76
CA ASP A 7 -12.49 2.56 -5.27
C ASP A 7 -12.27 3.95 -4.67
N LYS A 8 -11.61 4.01 -3.50
CA LYS A 8 -11.30 5.28 -2.81
C LYS A 8 -10.03 5.96 -3.33
N ALA A 9 -9.11 5.16 -3.86
CA ALA A 9 -7.84 5.61 -4.41
C ALA A 9 -7.41 4.68 -5.55
N ALA A 10 -6.57 5.19 -6.46
CA ALA A 10 -5.98 4.40 -7.54
C ALA A 10 -4.56 4.88 -7.83
N ILE A 11 -3.68 3.92 -8.14
CA ILE A 11 -2.27 4.16 -8.48
C ILE A 11 -1.97 3.36 -9.75
N GLY A 12 -1.38 4.01 -10.75
CA GLY A 12 -0.86 3.33 -11.94
C GLY A 12 0.62 3.04 -11.77
N VAL A 13 1.04 1.81 -12.07
CA VAL A 13 2.43 1.37 -11.94
C VAL A 13 2.89 0.76 -13.25
N ALA A 14 4.00 1.26 -13.79
CA ALA A 14 4.73 0.65 -14.89
C ALA A 14 5.95 -0.09 -14.30
N PHE A 15 5.80 -1.39 -14.06
CA PHE A 15 6.83 -2.20 -13.38
C PHE A 15 8.14 -2.31 -14.17
N ASP A 16 8.06 -2.19 -15.50
CA ASP A 16 9.18 -2.15 -16.43
C ASP A 16 9.94 -0.82 -16.42
N ALA A 17 9.29 0.25 -15.93
CA ALA A 17 9.89 1.58 -15.77
C ALA A 17 10.53 1.80 -14.38
N LEU A 18 10.42 0.82 -13.46
CA LEU A 18 11.12 0.89 -12.18
C LEU A 18 12.64 0.79 -12.37
N PRO A 19 13.46 1.42 -11.50
CA PRO A 19 14.90 1.26 -11.52
C PRO A 19 15.32 -0.22 -11.54
N GLY A 20 16.39 -0.53 -12.27
CA GLY A 20 16.81 -1.92 -12.48
C GLY A 20 17.22 -2.67 -11.20
N ASP A 21 17.60 -1.91 -10.17
CA ASP A 21 17.96 -2.35 -8.82
C ASP A 21 16.75 -2.41 -7.85
N ALA A 22 15.57 -1.93 -8.26
CA ALA A 22 14.36 -2.07 -7.48
C ALA A 22 13.89 -3.54 -7.47
N ASP A 23 13.81 -4.14 -6.29
CA ASP A 23 13.30 -5.49 -6.09
C ASP A 23 11.92 -5.53 -5.41
N ARG A 24 11.43 -4.37 -4.95
CA ARG A 24 10.21 -4.25 -4.16
C ARG A 24 9.47 -2.94 -4.40
N LEU A 25 8.15 -3.02 -4.52
CA LEU A 25 7.22 -1.90 -4.39
C LEU A 25 6.28 -2.18 -3.22
N VAL A 26 6.32 -1.35 -2.19
CA VAL A 26 5.51 -1.52 -0.97
C VAL A 26 4.29 -0.61 -1.03
N LEU A 27 3.13 -1.17 -0.73
CA LEU A 27 1.87 -0.43 -0.60
C LEU A 27 1.51 -0.26 0.87
N VAL A 28 1.19 0.98 1.24
CA VAL A 28 0.87 1.37 2.60
C VAL A 28 -0.41 2.21 2.64
N ALA A 29 -1.16 2.08 3.73
CA ALA A 29 -2.23 3.00 4.08
C ALA A 29 -1.81 3.75 5.36
N ALA A 30 -2.09 5.04 5.43
CA ALA A 30 -1.83 5.85 6.61
C ALA A 30 -2.90 6.91 6.78
N VAL A 31 -3.18 7.24 8.03
CA VAL A 31 -3.99 8.41 8.41
C VAL A 31 -3.07 9.62 8.42
N ASP A 32 -3.56 10.74 7.91
CA ASP A 32 -2.88 12.02 8.00
C ASP A 32 -3.23 12.69 9.35
N PRO A 33 -2.26 12.80 10.28
CA PRO A 33 -2.52 13.38 11.60
C PRO A 33 -2.75 14.90 11.54
N GLU A 34 -2.32 15.60 10.49
CA GLU A 34 -2.61 17.04 10.33
C GLU A 34 -4.08 17.27 9.96
N VAL A 35 -4.67 16.34 9.22
CA VAL A 35 -6.08 16.39 8.83
C VAL A 35 -6.99 15.91 9.96
N ASN A 36 -6.61 14.84 10.65
CA ASN A 36 -7.36 14.32 11.79
C ASN A 36 -6.43 13.66 12.83
N PRO A 37 -6.04 14.38 13.89
CA PRO A 37 -5.08 13.89 14.88
C PRO A 37 -5.64 12.77 15.77
N ASP A 38 -6.97 12.66 15.88
CA ASP A 38 -7.64 11.67 16.72
C ASP A 38 -8.05 10.40 15.92
N ALA A 39 -7.79 10.37 14.61
CA ALA A 39 -8.12 9.23 13.77
C ALA A 39 -7.04 8.13 13.82
N ASP A 40 -7.51 6.89 13.74
CA ASP A 40 -6.70 5.70 13.59
C ASP A 40 -7.28 4.80 12.48
N LEU A 41 -6.66 3.63 12.29
CA LEU A 41 -7.08 2.65 11.29
C LEU A 41 -8.18 1.69 11.78
N SER A 42 -8.84 1.94 12.92
CA SER A 42 -9.93 1.08 13.40
C SER A 42 -11.12 0.99 12.42
N GLY A 43 -11.33 2.04 11.62
CA GLY A 43 -12.35 2.08 10.56
C GLY A 43 -11.90 1.52 9.22
N PHE A 44 -10.63 1.10 9.08
CA PHE A 44 -10.10 0.53 7.84
C PHE A 44 -10.43 -0.97 7.78
N THR A 45 -11.63 -1.30 7.31
CA THR A 45 -12.15 -2.67 7.26
C THR A 45 -12.66 -3.04 5.86
N ASP A 46 -12.70 -4.34 5.55
CA ASP A 46 -13.11 -4.88 4.24
C ASP A 46 -12.26 -4.31 3.08
N ALA A 47 -11.00 -4.04 3.39
CA ALA A 47 -10.06 -3.47 2.45
C ALA A 47 -9.56 -4.54 1.49
N HIS A 48 -9.49 -4.20 0.20
CA HIS A 48 -8.91 -5.03 -0.84
C HIS A 48 -8.30 -4.14 -1.92
N ILE A 49 -7.32 -4.68 -2.64
CA ILE A 49 -6.73 -4.02 -3.81
C ILE A 49 -7.24 -4.71 -5.06
N ARG A 50 -7.85 -3.94 -5.95
CA ARG A 50 -8.30 -4.42 -7.25
C ARG A 50 -7.21 -4.20 -8.29
N LEU A 51 -6.83 -5.27 -8.98
CA LEU A 51 -5.82 -5.23 -10.03
C LEU A 51 -6.49 -5.02 -11.37
N LEU A 52 -6.00 -4.03 -12.12
CA LEU A 52 -6.51 -3.69 -13.44
C LEU A 52 -5.37 -3.79 -14.47
N ASP A 53 -5.71 -4.16 -15.71
CA ASP A 53 -4.79 -4.07 -16.83
C ASP A 53 -4.68 -2.62 -17.36
N ALA A 54 -3.85 -2.40 -18.38
CA ALA A 54 -3.65 -1.08 -18.99
C ALA A 54 -4.92 -0.51 -19.67
N ARG A 55 -5.93 -1.34 -19.91
CA ARG A 55 -7.24 -0.98 -20.47
C ARG A 55 -8.33 -0.87 -19.40
N LEU A 56 -7.94 -0.93 -18.12
CA LEU A 56 -8.81 -0.89 -16.94
C LEU A 56 -9.75 -2.10 -16.79
N ALA A 57 -9.41 -3.24 -17.41
CA ALA A 57 -10.11 -4.49 -17.17
C ALA A 57 -9.60 -5.16 -15.88
N GLU A 58 -10.52 -5.71 -15.06
CA GLU A 58 -10.17 -6.37 -13.80
C GLU A 58 -9.41 -7.67 -14.05
N LEU A 59 -8.21 -7.77 -13.49
CA LEU A 59 -7.34 -8.95 -13.52
C LEU A 59 -7.51 -9.81 -12.27
N GLY A 60 -7.94 -9.21 -11.16
CA GLY A 60 -8.16 -9.91 -9.91
C GLY A 60 -8.24 -8.97 -8.72
N ARG A 61 -8.29 -9.58 -7.54
CA ARG A 61 -8.33 -8.90 -6.24
C ARG A 61 -7.28 -9.47 -5.33
N LEU A 62 -6.65 -8.59 -4.56
CA LEU A 62 -5.71 -8.93 -3.52
C LEU A 62 -6.35 -8.58 -2.19
N ASP A 63 -6.38 -9.56 -1.29
CA ASP A 63 -6.73 -9.32 0.08
C ASP A 63 -5.63 -8.49 0.75
N VAL A 64 -6.01 -7.60 1.67
CA VAL A 64 -5.10 -6.89 2.54
C VAL A 64 -5.57 -7.04 3.99
N SER A 65 -4.69 -6.78 4.94
CA SER A 65 -5.10 -6.78 6.34
C SER A 65 -6.00 -5.59 6.65
N ASP A 66 -6.99 -5.81 7.51
CA ASP A 66 -7.73 -4.72 8.16
C ASP A 66 -6.81 -3.95 9.11
N GLY A 67 -7.19 -2.71 9.35
CA GLY A 67 -6.59 -1.85 10.34
C GLY A 67 -6.96 -2.25 11.77
N ARG A 68 -6.20 -1.73 12.73
CA ARG A 68 -6.40 -2.01 14.16
C ARG A 68 -6.48 -0.71 14.96
N PRO A 69 -7.21 -0.69 16.08
CA PRO A 69 -7.26 0.47 16.96
C PRO A 69 -5.86 0.90 17.42
N GLY A 70 -5.61 2.20 17.43
CA GLY A 70 -4.33 2.81 17.82
C GLY A 70 -3.22 2.76 16.77
N GLU A 71 -3.43 2.09 15.63
CA GLU A 71 -2.48 2.14 14.51
C GLU A 71 -2.84 3.26 13.53
N THR A 72 -1.86 4.03 13.09
CA THR A 72 -2.06 5.15 12.16
C THR A 72 -1.39 4.93 10.81
N ALA A 73 -0.59 3.87 10.65
CA ALA A 73 -0.15 3.37 9.36
C ALA A 73 -0.12 1.84 9.31
N LEU A 74 -0.27 1.27 8.11
CA LEU A 74 -0.35 -0.16 7.84
C LEU A 74 0.31 -0.50 6.51
N VAL A 75 1.19 -1.49 6.50
CA VAL A 75 1.71 -2.10 5.27
C VAL A 75 0.65 -3.05 4.73
N LEU A 76 0.07 -2.73 3.58
CA LEU A 76 -0.94 -3.54 2.90
C LEU A 76 -0.31 -4.77 2.26
N GLY A 77 0.89 -4.61 1.72
CA GLY A 77 1.69 -5.67 1.11
C GLY A 77 2.75 -5.11 0.20
N SER A 78 3.44 -5.99 -0.52
CA SER A 78 4.51 -5.59 -1.43
C SER A 78 4.50 -6.42 -2.70
N PHE A 79 4.64 -5.76 -3.84
CA PHE A 79 5.09 -6.44 -5.05
C PHE A 79 6.59 -6.69 -4.95
N ARG A 80 7.02 -7.92 -5.21
CA ARG A 80 8.43 -8.33 -5.21
C ARG A 80 8.83 -8.87 -6.57
N ARG A 81 9.99 -8.43 -7.04
CA ARG A 81 10.54 -8.87 -8.32
C ARG A 81 11.14 -10.27 -8.16
N ARG A 82 10.74 -11.20 -9.03
CA ARG A 82 11.33 -12.53 -9.14
C ARG A 82 12.55 -12.51 -10.05
N ALA A 83 13.37 -13.55 -9.97
CA ALA A 83 14.53 -13.75 -10.85
C ALA A 83 14.20 -13.71 -12.36
N GLY A 84 12.96 -14.04 -12.75
CA GLY A 84 12.48 -13.99 -14.13
C GLY A 84 11.97 -12.63 -14.61
N GLY A 85 11.98 -11.60 -13.75
CA GLY A 85 11.46 -10.26 -14.07
C GLY A 85 9.99 -10.04 -13.73
N ASP A 86 9.24 -11.10 -13.43
CA ASP A 86 7.85 -11.02 -12.97
C ASP A 86 7.74 -10.42 -11.57
N TRP A 87 6.57 -9.85 -11.26
CA TRP A 87 6.27 -9.26 -9.96
C TRP A 87 5.16 -10.00 -9.25
N ASP A 88 5.39 -10.31 -7.97
CA ASP A 88 4.47 -11.03 -7.10
C ASP A 88 4.00 -10.19 -5.95
N PHE A 89 2.71 -10.21 -5.67
CA PHE A 89 2.20 -9.61 -4.45
C PHE A 89 2.41 -10.54 -3.25
N VAL A 90 3.04 -10.00 -2.21
CA VAL A 90 3.17 -10.63 -0.89
C VAL A 90 2.34 -9.82 0.09
N LEU A 91 1.38 -10.49 0.72
CA LEU A 91 0.50 -9.90 1.73
C LEU A 91 1.31 -9.29 2.88
N GLY A 92 0.93 -8.08 3.27
CA GLY A 92 1.49 -7.37 4.41
C GLY A 92 0.74 -7.67 5.70
N GLY A 93 0.59 -6.64 6.54
CA GLY A 93 -0.18 -6.70 7.78
C GLY A 93 0.48 -5.99 8.96
N ARG A 94 1.72 -5.50 8.81
CA ARG A 94 2.41 -4.76 9.88
C ARG A 94 1.82 -3.37 10.05
N GLY A 95 1.27 -3.10 11.22
CA GLY A 95 0.78 -1.80 11.61
C GLY A 95 1.77 -1.03 12.47
N TYR A 96 1.59 0.30 12.47
CA TYR A 96 2.52 1.26 13.07
C TYR A 96 1.71 2.29 13.87
N PRO A 97 1.76 2.26 15.21
CA PRO A 97 1.16 3.29 16.07
C PRO A 97 1.79 4.67 15.90
N GLY A 98 3.10 4.74 15.62
CA GLY A 98 3.83 5.96 15.28
C GLY A 98 3.65 6.43 13.84
N GLY A 99 2.71 5.83 13.11
CA GLY A 99 2.24 6.29 11.81
C GLY A 99 3.26 6.16 10.68
N LEU A 100 3.04 6.96 9.63
CA LEU A 100 3.85 6.91 8.42
C LEU A 100 5.33 7.21 8.70
N ALA A 101 5.61 8.13 9.64
CA ALA A 101 6.98 8.50 10.00
C ALA A 101 7.75 7.35 10.66
N GLU A 102 7.11 6.55 11.52
CA GLU A 102 7.70 5.32 12.05
C GLU A 102 7.91 4.29 10.93
N LEU A 103 6.90 4.12 10.08
CA LEU A 103 6.93 3.17 8.96
C LEU A 103 8.11 3.44 8.02
N VAL A 104 8.26 4.66 7.51
CA VAL A 104 9.31 4.96 6.51
C VAL A 104 10.72 4.84 7.09
N ARG A 105 10.91 5.13 8.38
CA ARG A 105 12.20 4.91 9.08
C ARG A 105 12.57 3.45 9.18
N ASP A 106 11.59 2.56 9.37
CA ASP A 106 11.79 1.10 9.33
C ASP A 106 12.24 0.60 7.94
N PHE A 107 11.90 1.36 6.88
CA PHE A 107 12.43 1.16 5.53
C PHE A 107 13.77 1.87 5.26
N GLY A 108 14.37 2.49 6.29
CA GLY A 108 15.64 3.21 6.18
C GLY A 108 15.55 4.59 5.55
N ILE A 109 14.34 5.17 5.44
CA ILE A 109 14.13 6.53 4.94
C ILE A 109 14.19 7.48 6.14
N GLU A 110 15.12 8.43 6.10
CA GLU A 110 15.18 9.53 7.05
C GLU A 110 14.07 10.54 6.73
N VAL A 111 13.33 10.93 7.76
CA VAL A 111 12.27 11.94 7.71
C VAL A 111 12.48 12.94 8.84
N GLU A 112 12.58 14.21 8.47
CA GLU A 112 12.63 15.39 9.35
C GLU A 112 11.22 15.90 9.67
#